data_AF-A0AAN6D1P6-F1
#
_entry.id   AF-A0AAN6D1P6-F1
#
_cell.length_a   1.000
_cell.length_b   1.000
_cell.length_c   1.000
_cell.angle_alpha   90.00
_cell.angle_beta   90.00
_cell.angle_gamma   90.00
#
_symmetry.space_group_name_H-M   'P 1'
#
loop_
_entity.id
_entity.type
_entity.pdbx_description
1 polymer ?
#
loop_
_entity_poly.entity_id
_entity_poly.type
_entity_poly.pdbx_seq_one_letter_code
_entity_poly.pdbx_strand_id
1 'polypeptide(L)'
;MLCLLLFGGISFAKLICPDPNPLNCYPELFEPSTDWKTVKEGQIIPGGLDIRLNIDTLEREAKLSDNNKPHENGAVIVSEDIMEFDEEQDLSEALRHVSKFVDHGVGDPATLLRKLEFISEMSSDSDYGVDTMQYIQPLIRLSGLYDEEGPKDLNDDDSDEIRERATIILASSLRNNAEAQRKFLQYFSDPMDFVDHLTAKIENDVLLRRRLGILGSLLNSGWFMDRFESIIKKLLILYPQLENQATKQRLMHIISDITGDVADEDNDRQFANIAQLTLIGEKALDDGTLTLLDELKKLKLNNRKLFKARSEFLEWLNLQMEALKAAKDPKLEEFRFLRHEVFGNPKAMRKSYDEL
;
A
#
# COMPACT_ATOMS: atom_id res chain seq x y z
N MET A 1 26.65 -16.39 -47.69
CA MET A 1 25.70 -16.21 -48.81
C MET A 1 24.47 -17.07 -48.51
N LEU A 2 23.35 -16.41 -48.16
CA LEU A 2 21.91 -16.80 -48.28
C LEU A 2 21.46 -18.23 -47.86
N CYS A 3 20.26 -18.50 -47.33
CA CYS A 3 19.10 -17.73 -46.86
C CYS A 3 18.15 -18.72 -46.13
N LEU A 4 17.20 -18.17 -45.38
CA LEU A 4 16.05 -18.76 -44.68
C LEU A 4 15.24 -19.84 -45.42
N LEU A 5 14.54 -20.71 -44.68
CA LEU A 5 13.06 -20.65 -44.53
C LEU A 5 12.52 -21.54 -43.39
N LEU A 6 11.43 -21.05 -42.80
CA LEU A 6 10.74 -21.45 -41.57
C LEU A 6 9.37 -22.10 -41.84
N PHE A 7 8.88 -22.81 -40.81
CA PHE A 7 7.48 -23.03 -40.35
C PHE A 7 6.47 -23.85 -41.18
N GLY A 8 5.67 -24.66 -40.43
CA GLY A 8 4.31 -25.05 -40.83
C GLY A 8 3.82 -26.40 -40.28
N GLY A 9 3.55 -26.52 -38.97
CA GLY A 9 2.82 -27.66 -38.40
C GLY A 9 1.31 -27.49 -38.59
N ILE A 10 0.65 -28.45 -39.22
CA ILE A 10 -0.78 -28.47 -39.53
C ILE A 10 -1.58 -28.89 -38.28
N SER A 11 -2.53 -28.06 -37.86
CA SER A 11 -3.50 -28.36 -36.77
C SER A 11 -4.74 -29.05 -37.35
N PHE A 12 -5.14 -30.20 -36.78
CA PHE A 12 -6.40 -30.88 -37.14
C PHE A 12 -7.58 -30.17 -36.46
N ALA A 13 -8.53 -29.67 -37.26
CA ALA A 13 -9.74 -29.02 -36.76
C ALA A 13 -10.70 -30.05 -36.11
N LYS A 14 -11.14 -29.77 -34.89
CA LYS A 14 -12.11 -30.57 -34.13
C LYS A 14 -13.52 -30.35 -34.68
N LEU A 15 -14.31 -31.42 -34.82
CA LEU A 15 -15.67 -31.39 -35.40
C LEU A 15 -16.74 -31.58 -34.32
N ILE A 16 -17.88 -30.89 -34.46
CA ILE A 16 -19.10 -31.03 -33.68
C ILE A 16 -20.15 -31.75 -34.54
N CYS A 17 -20.75 -32.81 -34.00
CA CYS A 17 -21.81 -33.57 -34.67
C CYS A 17 -23.08 -33.53 -33.79
N PRO A 18 -24.15 -32.84 -34.22
CA PRO A 18 -25.37 -32.70 -33.42
C PRO A 18 -26.19 -34.00 -33.36
N ASP A 19 -25.97 -34.92 -34.31
CA ASP A 19 -26.64 -36.21 -34.37
C ASP A 19 -25.68 -37.32 -34.88
N PRO A 20 -26.04 -38.61 -34.78
CA PRO A 20 -25.17 -39.73 -35.17
C PRO A 20 -24.88 -39.84 -36.67
N ASN A 21 -25.50 -39.02 -37.53
CA ASN A 21 -25.26 -39.02 -38.95
C ASN A 21 -23.96 -38.25 -39.25
N PRO A 22 -22.90 -38.91 -39.75
CA PRO A 22 -21.60 -38.29 -39.96
C PRO A 22 -21.60 -37.18 -41.02
N LEU A 23 -22.67 -37.02 -41.81
CA LEU A 23 -22.82 -35.95 -42.80
C LEU A 23 -23.26 -34.61 -42.19
N ASN A 24 -23.75 -34.60 -40.93
CA ASN A 24 -24.26 -33.39 -40.28
C ASN A 24 -23.23 -32.71 -39.36
N CYS A 25 -21.99 -33.20 -39.36
CA CYS A 25 -20.92 -32.62 -38.57
C CYS A 25 -20.40 -31.31 -39.17
N TYR A 26 -19.98 -30.37 -38.33
CA TYR A 26 -19.41 -29.08 -38.70
C TYR A 26 -18.19 -28.75 -37.81
N PRO A 27 -17.26 -27.90 -38.25
CA PRO A 27 -16.09 -27.53 -37.44
C PRO A 27 -16.51 -26.83 -36.14
N GLU A 28 -15.77 -27.13 -35.07
CA GLU A 28 -15.93 -26.48 -33.77
C GLU A 28 -15.65 -24.98 -33.87
N LEU A 29 -14.71 -24.57 -34.73
CA LEU A 29 -14.46 -23.17 -35.03
C LEU A 29 -15.35 -22.71 -36.21
N PHE A 30 -16.02 -21.59 -36.06
CA PHE A 30 -16.81 -20.99 -37.13
C PHE A 30 -15.92 -20.50 -38.27
N GLU A 31 -16.21 -20.90 -39.51
CA GLU A 31 -15.49 -20.48 -40.72
C GLU A 31 -16.13 -19.24 -41.34
N PRO A 32 -15.50 -18.05 -41.21
CA PRO A 32 -16.11 -16.80 -41.62
C PRO A 32 -16.21 -16.65 -43.15
N SER A 33 -17.18 -15.89 -43.63
CA SER A 33 -17.29 -15.47 -45.03
C SER A 33 -17.73 -14.02 -45.14
N THR A 34 -17.58 -13.43 -46.32
CA THR A 34 -18.07 -12.07 -46.64
C THR A 34 -19.59 -11.94 -46.59
N ASP A 35 -20.32 -13.04 -46.78
CA ASP A 35 -21.77 -13.11 -46.61
C ASP A 35 -22.15 -13.65 -45.23
N TRP A 36 -23.32 -13.24 -44.72
CA TRP A 36 -23.88 -13.71 -43.46
C TRP A 36 -24.11 -15.23 -43.49
N LYS A 37 -23.50 -15.94 -42.55
CA LYS A 37 -23.71 -17.37 -42.33
C LYS A 37 -24.24 -17.61 -40.92
N THR A 38 -25.21 -18.51 -40.81
CA THR A 38 -25.74 -18.96 -39.52
C THR A 38 -24.65 -19.66 -38.72
N VAL A 39 -24.49 -19.26 -37.46
CA VAL A 39 -23.62 -19.89 -36.47
C VAL A 39 -24.36 -21.08 -35.87
N LYS A 40 -23.80 -22.28 -36.01
CA LYS A 40 -24.41 -23.49 -35.47
C LYS A 40 -24.12 -23.64 -33.98
N GLU A 41 -24.98 -24.39 -33.30
CA GLU A 41 -24.91 -24.58 -31.85
C GLU A 41 -23.55 -25.17 -31.41
N GLY A 42 -22.97 -24.60 -30.35
CA GLY A 42 -21.67 -25.03 -29.85
C GLY A 42 -20.45 -24.61 -30.68
N GLN A 43 -20.61 -23.93 -31.83
CA GLN A 43 -19.47 -23.37 -32.55
C GLN A 43 -18.85 -22.18 -31.82
N ILE A 44 -17.52 -22.17 -31.77
CA ILE A 44 -16.69 -21.08 -31.26
C ILE A 44 -16.54 -20.05 -32.38
N ILE A 45 -16.95 -18.82 -32.12
CA ILE A 45 -16.82 -17.72 -33.08
C ILE A 45 -15.47 -17.03 -32.83
N PRO A 46 -14.55 -17.01 -33.81
CA PRO A 46 -13.33 -16.20 -33.72
C PRO A 46 -13.66 -14.72 -33.50
N GLY A 47 -12.86 -14.02 -32.70
CA GLY A 47 -13.04 -12.58 -32.47
C GLY A 47 -12.88 -11.77 -33.77
N GLY A 48 -13.58 -10.64 -33.88
CA GLY A 48 -13.48 -9.74 -35.03
C GLY A 48 -14.43 -10.01 -36.20
N LEU A 49 -15.52 -10.74 -35.97
CA LEU A 49 -16.60 -10.92 -36.95
C LEU A 49 -17.80 -10.06 -36.60
N ASP A 50 -18.53 -9.61 -37.61
CA ASP A 50 -19.83 -9.00 -37.38
C ASP A 50 -20.80 -10.11 -36.98
N ILE A 51 -21.41 -9.99 -35.80
CA ILE A 51 -22.39 -10.96 -35.29
C ILE A 51 -23.74 -10.26 -35.14
N ARG A 52 -24.79 -10.89 -35.64
CA ARG A 52 -26.16 -10.41 -35.46
C ARG A 52 -27.10 -11.54 -35.07
N LEU A 53 -28.24 -11.17 -34.50
CA LEU A 53 -29.39 -12.05 -34.38
C LEU A 53 -30.35 -11.71 -35.53
N ASN A 54 -30.63 -12.68 -36.39
CA ASN A 54 -31.66 -12.52 -37.40
C ASN A 54 -33.01 -12.49 -36.68
N ILE A 55 -33.75 -11.39 -36.77
CA ILE A 55 -34.97 -11.17 -35.97
C ILE A 55 -36.12 -12.07 -36.46
N ASP A 56 -36.12 -12.46 -37.73
CA ASP A 56 -37.18 -13.29 -38.32
C ASP A 56 -37.00 -14.77 -38.00
N THR A 57 -35.75 -15.25 -37.94
CA THR A 57 -35.43 -16.67 -37.64
C THR A 57 -34.98 -16.90 -36.20
N LEU A 58 -34.63 -15.83 -35.47
CA LEU A 58 -33.99 -15.84 -34.14
C LEU A 58 -32.67 -16.61 -34.10
N GLU A 59 -32.01 -16.79 -35.26
CA GLU A 59 -30.73 -17.46 -35.35
C GLU A 59 -29.57 -16.46 -35.35
N ARG A 60 -28.45 -16.86 -34.75
CA ARG A 60 -27.23 -16.05 -34.73
C ARG A 60 -26.50 -16.22 -36.04
N GLU A 61 -26.14 -15.12 -36.69
CA GLU A 61 -25.37 -15.12 -37.94
C GLU A 61 -24.08 -14.34 -37.74
N ALA A 62 -23.01 -14.74 -38.44
CA ALA A 62 -21.74 -14.03 -38.45
C ALA A 62 -21.16 -13.90 -39.86
N LYS A 63 -20.45 -12.80 -40.12
CA LYS A 63 -19.70 -12.57 -41.36
C LYS A 63 -18.38 -11.81 -41.12
N LEU A 64 -17.53 -11.81 -42.14
CA LEU A 64 -16.35 -10.95 -42.24
C LEU A 64 -16.80 -9.50 -42.46
N SER A 65 -16.23 -8.58 -41.71
CA SER A 65 -16.58 -7.15 -41.77
C SER A 65 -16.05 -6.50 -43.05
N ASP A 66 -16.93 -5.83 -43.81
CA ASP A 66 -16.61 -5.22 -45.11
C ASP A 66 -16.17 -3.75 -44.95
N ASN A 67 -14.92 -3.49 -44.57
CA ASN A 67 -14.43 -2.12 -44.38
C ASN A 67 -13.36 -1.73 -45.42
N ASN A 68 -13.81 -1.13 -46.54
CA ASN A 68 -13.02 -0.18 -47.34
C ASN A 68 -13.90 0.57 -48.37
N LYS A 69 -14.47 1.73 -47.97
CA LYS A 69 -14.87 2.88 -48.84
C LYS A 69 -15.35 4.07 -47.97
N PRO A 70 -14.95 5.32 -48.26
CA PRO A 70 -15.38 6.51 -47.52
C PRO A 70 -16.71 7.09 -48.08
N HIS A 71 -17.56 7.64 -47.21
CA HIS A 71 -18.97 8.01 -47.48
C HIS A 71 -19.16 9.29 -48.34
N GLU A 72 -20.28 9.35 -49.08
CA GLU A 72 -20.96 10.60 -49.50
C GLU A 72 -22.44 10.52 -49.04
N ASN A 73 -22.97 11.66 -48.55
CA ASN A 73 -24.10 11.86 -47.64
C ASN A 73 -23.83 11.46 -46.17
N GLY A 74 -23.53 12.48 -45.37
CA GLY A 74 -23.30 12.40 -43.92
C GLY A 74 -21.85 12.09 -43.51
N ALA A 75 -20.89 12.40 -44.39
CA ALA A 75 -19.53 11.92 -44.32
C ALA A 75 -18.57 12.98 -43.75
N VAL A 76 -18.31 12.88 -42.45
CA VAL A 76 -17.02 13.30 -41.90
C VAL A 76 -16.11 12.08 -42.01
N ILE A 77 -14.92 12.28 -42.56
CA ILE A 77 -13.86 11.29 -42.69
C ILE A 77 -13.54 10.76 -41.29
N VAL A 78 -13.77 9.47 -41.00
CA VAL A 78 -13.13 8.80 -39.88
C VAL A 78 -12.50 7.52 -40.42
N SER A 79 -11.19 7.64 -40.63
CA SER A 79 -10.28 6.55 -40.99
C SER A 79 -10.29 5.46 -39.92
N GLU A 80 -9.80 4.27 -40.30
CA GLU A 80 -9.47 3.12 -39.45
C GLU A 80 -9.26 3.46 -37.97
N ASP A 81 -10.05 2.89 -37.06
CA ASP A 81 -9.65 2.81 -35.65
C ASP A 81 -10.17 1.49 -35.05
N ILE A 82 -9.21 0.59 -34.83
CA ILE A 82 -9.29 -0.50 -33.86
C ILE A 82 -9.63 0.18 -32.52
N MET A 83 -10.78 -0.11 -31.90
CA MET A 83 -10.97 0.33 -30.50
C MET A 83 -10.04 -0.49 -29.62
N GLU A 84 -8.80 -0.02 -29.46
CA GLU A 84 -7.90 -0.39 -28.38
C GLU A 84 -8.63 -0.16 -27.05
N PHE A 85 -8.59 -1.15 -26.15
CA PHE A 85 -8.93 -0.93 -24.75
C PHE A 85 -7.74 -0.15 -24.17
N ASP A 86 -7.82 1.18 -24.22
CA ASP A 86 -6.75 2.07 -23.80
C ASP A 86 -6.83 2.31 -22.28
N GLU A 87 -6.28 1.36 -21.52
CA GLU A 87 -6.17 1.43 -20.06
C GLU A 87 -5.43 2.70 -19.59
N GLU A 88 -4.47 3.20 -20.37
CA GLU A 88 -3.71 4.41 -20.07
C GLU A 88 -4.59 5.66 -20.19
N GLN A 89 -5.44 5.72 -21.23
CA GLN A 89 -6.45 6.76 -21.39
C GLN A 89 -7.50 6.71 -20.28
N ASP A 90 -7.97 5.52 -19.91
CA ASP A 90 -8.95 5.33 -18.84
C ASP A 90 -8.38 5.74 -17.47
N LEU A 91 -7.11 5.39 -17.19
CA LEU A 91 -6.39 5.81 -15.99
C LEU A 91 -6.25 7.33 -15.93
N SER A 92 -5.81 7.94 -17.03
CA SER A 92 -5.68 9.39 -17.15
C SER A 92 -7.02 10.11 -16.96
N GLU A 93 -8.12 9.55 -17.49
CA GLU A 93 -9.47 10.07 -17.26
C GLU A 93 -9.86 9.98 -15.78
N ALA A 94 -9.64 8.82 -15.15
CA ALA A 94 -9.96 8.59 -13.75
C ALA A 94 -9.19 9.55 -12.83
N LEU A 95 -7.88 9.71 -13.04
CA LEU A 95 -7.03 10.63 -12.28
C LEU A 95 -7.46 12.10 -12.46
N ARG A 96 -7.83 12.49 -13.69
CA ARG A 96 -8.38 13.82 -13.97
C ARG A 96 -9.73 14.04 -13.27
N HIS A 97 -10.56 13.00 -13.16
CA HIS A 97 -11.81 13.08 -12.38
C HIS A 97 -11.52 13.29 -10.90
N VAL A 98 -10.55 12.56 -10.32
CA VAL A 98 -10.10 12.73 -8.92
C VAL A 98 -9.63 14.17 -8.66
N SER A 99 -8.78 14.73 -9.52
CA SER A 99 -8.33 16.13 -9.39
C SER A 99 -9.50 17.11 -9.48
N LYS A 100 -10.42 16.96 -10.45
CA LYS A 100 -11.60 17.82 -10.56
C LYS A 100 -12.48 17.79 -9.32
N PHE A 101 -12.70 16.60 -8.76
CA PHE A 101 -13.47 16.43 -7.54
C PHE A 101 -12.82 17.20 -6.37
N VAL A 102 -11.52 17.03 -6.19
CA VAL A 102 -10.74 17.64 -5.09
C VAL A 102 -10.62 19.16 -5.22
N ASP A 103 -10.46 19.68 -6.44
CA ASP A 103 -10.20 21.10 -6.68
C ASP A 103 -11.48 21.93 -6.78
N HIS A 104 -12.57 21.34 -7.28
CA HIS A 104 -13.80 22.08 -7.61
C HIS A 104 -15.04 21.57 -6.87
N GLY A 105 -14.95 20.47 -6.10
CA GLY A 105 -16.12 19.84 -5.48
C GLY A 105 -17.11 19.29 -6.51
N VAL A 106 -16.63 18.95 -7.71
CA VAL A 106 -17.48 18.50 -8.82
C VAL A 106 -17.47 16.98 -8.90
N GLY A 107 -18.64 16.36 -8.70
CA GLY A 107 -18.87 14.93 -8.88
C GLY A 107 -19.64 14.32 -7.71
N ASP A 108 -20.20 13.13 -7.92
CA ASP A 108 -20.84 12.36 -6.85
C ASP A 108 -19.84 11.40 -6.18
N PRO A 109 -19.96 11.15 -4.86
CA PRO A 109 -19.03 10.28 -4.12
C PRO A 109 -18.98 8.85 -4.65
N ALA A 110 -20.09 8.30 -5.12
CA ALA A 110 -20.15 6.93 -5.65
C ALA A 110 -19.37 6.78 -6.96
N THR A 111 -19.39 7.80 -7.83
CA THR A 111 -18.53 7.83 -9.03
C THR A 111 -17.07 8.02 -8.66
N LEU A 112 -16.74 8.87 -7.68
CA LEU A 112 -15.36 8.99 -7.19
C LEU A 112 -14.83 7.65 -6.67
N LEU A 113 -15.59 6.95 -5.82
CA LEU A 113 -15.20 5.65 -5.27
C LEU A 113 -14.93 4.62 -6.36
N ARG A 114 -15.79 4.54 -7.39
CA ARG A 114 -15.57 3.66 -8.55
C ARG A 114 -14.29 4.00 -9.31
N LYS A 115 -14.00 5.29 -9.50
CA LYS A 115 -12.76 5.72 -10.15
C LYS A 115 -11.53 5.43 -9.29
N LEU A 116 -11.62 5.61 -7.96
CA LEU A 116 -10.54 5.26 -7.02
C LEU A 116 -10.28 3.74 -6.98
N GLU A 117 -11.33 2.93 -7.04
CA GLU A 117 -11.20 1.47 -7.13
C GLU A 117 -10.45 1.05 -8.39
N PHE A 118 -10.85 1.59 -9.54
CA PHE A 118 -10.15 1.37 -10.80
C PHE A 118 -8.67 1.81 -10.73
N ILE A 119 -8.38 3.02 -10.25
CA ILE A 119 -7.00 3.49 -10.08
C ILE A 119 -6.22 2.56 -9.15
N SER A 120 -6.83 2.08 -8.07
CA SER A 120 -6.19 1.18 -7.11
C SER A 120 -5.79 -0.15 -7.75
N GLU A 121 -6.58 -0.70 -8.67
CA GLU A 121 -6.24 -1.92 -9.41
C GLU A 121 -5.03 -1.67 -10.32
N MET A 122 -5.05 -0.56 -11.07
CA MET A 122 -3.98 -0.18 -11.99
C MET A 122 -2.66 0.17 -11.28
N SER A 123 -2.75 0.80 -10.09
CA SER A 123 -1.58 1.27 -9.31
C SER A 123 -0.63 0.17 -8.83
N SER A 124 -1.03 -1.11 -8.97
CA SER A 124 -0.15 -2.24 -8.66
C SER A 124 0.86 -2.53 -9.78
N ASP A 125 0.57 -2.07 -11.00
CA ASP A 125 1.50 -2.09 -12.12
C ASP A 125 2.57 -1.00 -11.96
N SER A 126 3.80 -1.29 -12.35
CA SER A 126 4.92 -0.36 -12.15
C SER A 126 4.79 0.92 -12.98
N ASP A 127 4.28 0.83 -14.20
CA ASP A 127 4.21 1.97 -15.12
C ASP A 127 3.03 2.87 -14.72
N TYR A 128 1.86 2.28 -14.51
CA TYR A 128 0.68 3.01 -14.01
C TYR A 128 0.89 3.58 -12.60
N GLY A 129 1.66 2.91 -11.74
CA GLY A 129 2.07 3.44 -10.45
C GLY A 129 2.91 4.72 -10.57
N VAL A 130 3.78 4.81 -11.59
CA VAL A 130 4.57 6.00 -11.90
C VAL A 130 3.69 7.14 -12.43
N ASP A 131 2.69 6.82 -13.26
CA ASP A 131 1.77 7.82 -13.81
C ASP A 131 0.79 8.36 -12.78
N THR A 132 0.38 7.52 -11.84
CA THR A 132 -0.41 7.92 -10.67
C THR A 132 0.31 9.00 -9.85
N MET A 133 1.65 8.99 -9.81
CA MET A 133 2.45 10.02 -9.12
C MET A 133 2.45 11.38 -9.84
N GLN A 134 1.79 11.54 -10.97
CA GLN A 134 1.50 12.86 -11.54
C GLN A 134 0.39 13.59 -10.75
N TYR A 135 -0.40 12.85 -9.96
CA TYR A 135 -1.57 13.35 -9.20
C TYR A 135 -1.38 13.22 -7.68
N ILE A 136 -0.16 13.44 -7.20
CA ILE A 136 0.20 13.34 -5.78
C ILE A 136 -0.71 14.21 -4.90
N GLN A 137 -0.90 15.48 -5.28
CA GLN A 137 -1.62 16.44 -4.44
C GLN A 137 -3.09 16.05 -4.22
N PRO A 138 -3.88 15.68 -5.25
CA PRO A 138 -5.24 15.20 -5.03
C PRO A 138 -5.32 13.95 -4.15
N LEU A 139 -4.42 12.98 -4.35
CA LEU A 139 -4.40 11.74 -3.57
C LEU A 139 -4.04 11.99 -2.11
N ILE A 140 -3.07 12.87 -1.83
CA ILE A 140 -2.72 13.27 -0.48
C ILE A 140 -3.90 13.95 0.22
N ARG A 141 -4.61 14.86 -0.47
CA ARG A 141 -5.79 15.53 0.09
C ARG A 141 -6.90 14.53 0.42
N LEU A 142 -7.22 13.62 -0.50
CA LEU A 142 -8.23 12.59 -0.26
C LEU A 142 -7.85 11.61 0.86
N SER A 143 -6.56 11.32 1.04
CA SER A 143 -6.08 10.44 2.13
C SER A 143 -6.26 11.04 3.54
N GLY A 144 -6.54 12.35 3.64
CA GLY A 144 -6.65 13.05 4.93
C GLY A 144 -5.31 13.18 5.67
N LEU A 145 -4.17 13.13 4.95
CA LEU A 145 -2.84 13.23 5.57
C LEU A 145 -2.44 14.66 5.95
N TYR A 146 -2.90 15.68 5.22
CA TYR A 146 -2.57 17.09 5.47
C TYR A 146 -3.79 17.98 5.72
N ASP A 147 -5.00 17.44 5.57
CA ASP A 147 -6.23 18.21 5.69
C ASP A 147 -7.33 17.30 6.26
N GLU A 148 -7.70 17.51 7.52
CA GLU A 148 -8.71 16.69 8.22
C GLU A 148 -10.13 16.98 7.71
N GLU A 149 -10.37 18.18 7.17
CA GLU A 149 -11.70 18.62 6.73
C GLU A 149 -12.21 17.87 5.50
N GLY A 150 -11.34 17.15 4.77
CA GLY A 150 -11.73 16.32 3.63
C GLY A 150 -12.55 17.06 2.57
N PRO A 151 -13.16 16.34 1.63
CA PRO A 151 -14.20 16.90 0.77
C PRO A 151 -15.44 17.24 1.61
N LYS A 152 -15.93 18.47 1.49
CA LYS A 152 -17.16 18.92 2.16
C LYS A 152 -18.38 18.15 1.60
N ASP A 153 -19.40 17.98 2.43
CA ASP A 153 -20.68 17.34 2.08
C ASP A 153 -20.63 15.80 1.89
N LEU A 154 -19.62 15.12 2.44
CA LEU A 154 -19.59 13.66 2.57
C LEU A 154 -20.20 13.18 3.88
N ASN A 155 -20.83 12.01 3.88
CA ASN A 155 -21.11 11.31 5.14
C ASN A 155 -19.81 10.65 5.66
N ASP A 156 -19.83 10.26 6.94
CA ASP A 156 -18.64 9.71 7.61
C ASP A 156 -18.12 8.42 6.94
N ASP A 157 -19.05 7.55 6.49
CA ASP A 157 -18.71 6.26 5.85
C ASP A 157 -17.99 6.46 4.50
N ASP A 158 -18.53 7.30 3.62
CA ASP A 158 -17.94 7.64 2.32
C ASP A 158 -16.58 8.34 2.50
N SER A 159 -16.48 9.21 3.50
CA SER A 159 -15.23 9.91 3.83
C SER A 159 -14.11 8.92 4.22
N ASP A 160 -14.40 7.96 5.09
CA ASP A 160 -13.42 6.98 5.51
C ASP A 160 -13.05 6.00 4.39
N GLU A 161 -14.01 5.59 3.55
CA GLU A 161 -13.71 4.75 2.38
C GLU A 161 -12.83 5.49 1.37
N ILE A 162 -13.13 6.76 1.06
CA ILE A 162 -12.31 7.59 0.16
C ILE A 162 -10.88 7.73 0.71
N ARG A 163 -10.72 8.01 2.02
CA ARG A 163 -9.41 8.10 2.68
C ARG A 163 -8.65 6.79 2.58
N GLU A 164 -9.31 5.66 2.82
CA GLU A 164 -8.70 4.35 2.71
C GLU A 164 -8.24 4.08 1.28
N ARG A 165 -9.11 4.26 0.28
CA ARG A 165 -8.78 4.01 -1.13
C ARG A 165 -7.63 4.89 -1.62
N ALA A 166 -7.63 6.18 -1.28
CA ALA A 166 -6.53 7.08 -1.61
C ALA A 166 -5.20 6.64 -0.97
N THR A 167 -5.24 6.19 0.29
CA THR A 167 -4.05 5.67 0.99
C THR A 167 -3.54 4.36 0.37
N ILE A 168 -4.45 3.49 -0.08
CA ILE A 168 -4.10 2.25 -0.79
C ILE A 168 -3.45 2.55 -2.14
N ILE A 169 -4.00 3.47 -2.94
CA ILE A 169 -3.44 3.89 -4.23
C ILE A 169 -1.99 4.37 -4.04
N LEU A 170 -1.74 5.24 -3.07
CA LEU A 170 -0.40 5.70 -2.73
C LEU A 170 0.51 4.53 -2.33
N ALA A 171 0.07 3.67 -1.41
CA ALA A 171 0.88 2.55 -0.95
C ALA A 171 1.22 1.57 -2.10
N SER A 172 0.25 1.23 -2.95
CA SER A 172 0.44 0.32 -4.10
C SER A 172 1.40 0.92 -5.13
N SER A 173 1.19 2.19 -5.51
CA SER A 173 2.05 2.87 -6.49
C SER A 173 3.51 2.95 -6.04
N LEU A 174 3.74 3.09 -4.73
CA LEU A 174 5.07 3.26 -4.15
C LEU A 174 5.76 1.93 -3.84
N ARG A 175 5.02 0.83 -3.77
CA ARG A 175 5.57 -0.46 -3.32
C ARG A 175 6.55 -1.00 -4.36
N ASN A 176 7.81 -1.15 -3.96
CA ASN A 176 8.90 -1.65 -4.82
C ASN A 176 9.05 -0.89 -6.15
N ASN A 177 8.66 0.39 -6.19
CA ASN A 177 8.70 1.22 -7.39
C ASN A 177 9.60 2.44 -7.15
N ALA A 178 10.88 2.29 -7.47
CA ALA A 178 11.90 3.32 -7.17
C ALA A 178 11.62 4.65 -7.88
N GLU A 179 11.07 4.62 -9.09
CA GLU A 179 10.77 5.83 -9.84
C GLU A 179 9.54 6.55 -9.28
N ALA A 180 8.48 5.83 -8.92
CA ALA A 180 7.32 6.40 -8.23
C ALA A 180 7.72 6.97 -6.87
N GLN A 181 8.51 6.25 -6.09
CA GLN A 181 9.06 6.73 -4.81
C GLN A 181 9.86 8.02 -5.00
N ARG A 182 10.75 8.08 -6.00
CA ARG A 182 11.54 9.28 -6.30
C ARG A 182 10.65 10.46 -6.66
N LYS A 183 9.68 10.30 -7.57
CA LYS A 183 8.74 11.36 -7.95
C LYS A 183 7.91 11.83 -6.75
N PHE A 184 7.35 10.89 -6.00
CA PHE A 184 6.53 11.15 -4.83
C PHE A 184 7.30 11.94 -3.79
N LEU A 185 8.49 11.47 -3.45
CA LEU A 185 9.21 12.05 -2.36
C LEU A 185 9.82 13.43 -2.76
N GLN A 186 10.20 13.64 -4.03
CA GLN A 186 10.64 14.95 -4.57
C GLN A 186 9.55 16.03 -4.58
N TYR A 187 8.28 15.65 -4.43
CA TYR A 187 7.18 16.60 -4.30
C TYR A 187 7.28 17.41 -2.99
N PHE A 188 7.87 16.85 -1.93
CA PHE A 188 7.98 17.48 -0.62
C PHE A 188 9.27 18.29 -0.49
N SER A 189 9.18 19.46 0.15
CA SER A 189 10.35 20.26 0.53
C SER A 189 11.16 19.60 1.63
N ASP A 190 10.48 19.02 2.63
CA ASP A 190 11.06 18.13 3.63
C ASP A 190 10.26 16.82 3.69
N PRO A 191 10.83 15.71 3.23
CA PRO A 191 10.15 14.40 3.25
C PRO A 191 9.86 13.89 4.67
N MET A 192 10.57 14.40 5.68
CA MET A 192 10.28 14.03 7.07
C MET A 192 9.00 14.65 7.60
N ASP A 193 8.59 15.82 7.10
CA ASP A 193 7.26 16.35 7.41
C ASP A 193 6.17 15.35 7.02
N PHE A 194 6.34 14.65 5.89
CA PHE A 194 5.40 13.62 5.47
C PHE A 194 5.40 12.40 6.40
N VAL A 195 6.58 11.94 6.83
CA VAL A 195 6.71 10.84 7.82
C VAL A 195 5.99 11.19 9.12
N ASP A 196 6.00 12.46 9.52
CA ASP A 196 5.33 12.93 10.73
C ASP A 196 3.80 12.79 10.61
N HIS A 197 3.23 13.11 9.44
CA HIS A 197 1.80 12.89 9.18
C HIS A 197 1.44 11.41 9.08
N LEU A 198 2.33 10.56 8.55
CA LEU A 198 2.13 9.11 8.48
C LEU A 198 2.14 8.43 9.86
N THR A 199 2.88 9.00 10.81
CA THR A 199 3.08 8.44 12.15
C THR A 199 2.29 9.16 13.25
N ALA A 200 1.54 10.21 12.90
CA ALA A 200 0.60 10.85 13.80
C ALA A 200 -0.49 9.88 14.26
N LYS A 201 -0.79 9.88 15.56
CA LYS A 201 -1.88 9.09 16.12
C LYS A 201 -3.20 9.58 15.53
N ILE A 202 -4.03 8.64 15.05
CA ILE A 202 -5.42 8.87 14.68
C ILE A 202 -6.31 7.83 15.34
N GLU A 203 -7.59 8.12 15.50
CA GLU A 203 -8.54 7.21 16.15
C GLU A 203 -8.82 5.95 15.30
N ASN A 204 -8.82 6.09 13.97
CA ASN A 204 -9.09 4.99 13.06
C ASN A 204 -7.81 4.13 12.84
N ASP A 205 -7.73 3.02 13.58
CA ASP A 205 -6.63 2.04 13.50
C ASP A 205 -6.43 1.44 12.09
N VAL A 206 -7.50 1.29 11.31
CA VAL A 206 -7.41 0.77 9.94
C VAL A 206 -6.66 1.77 9.07
N LEU A 207 -7.06 3.04 9.10
CA LEU A 207 -6.38 4.10 8.39
C LEU A 207 -4.93 4.26 8.85
N LEU A 208 -4.65 4.17 10.16
CA LEU A 208 -3.29 4.27 10.68
C LEU A 208 -2.41 3.15 10.11
N ARG A 209 -2.92 1.91 10.08
CA ARG A 209 -2.23 0.78 9.47
C ARG A 209 -1.97 0.98 7.97
N ARG A 210 -2.88 1.65 7.24
CA ARG A 210 -2.67 2.00 5.82
C ARG A 210 -1.60 3.07 5.66
N ARG A 211 -1.54 4.09 6.53
CA ARG A 211 -0.46 5.10 6.57
C ARG A 211 0.91 4.45 6.81
N LEU A 212 0.99 3.50 7.75
CA LEU A 212 2.18 2.68 7.96
C LEU A 212 2.51 1.82 6.71
N GLY A 213 1.51 1.43 5.93
CA GLY A 213 1.65 0.83 4.61
C GLY A 213 2.50 1.68 3.66
N ILE A 214 2.16 2.97 3.55
CA ILE A 214 2.91 3.96 2.76
C ILE A 214 4.34 4.09 3.30
N LEU A 215 4.51 4.28 4.61
CA LEU A 215 5.84 4.43 5.22
C LEU A 215 6.75 3.24 4.89
N GLY A 216 6.27 2.02 5.08
CA GLY A 216 7.03 0.81 4.74
C GLY A 216 7.42 0.74 3.26
N SER A 217 6.57 1.25 2.36
CA SER A 217 6.89 1.31 0.93
C SER A 217 7.98 2.34 0.61
N LEU A 218 8.02 3.45 1.35
CA LEU A 218 8.99 4.53 1.15
C LEU A 218 10.37 4.25 1.73
N LEU A 219 10.46 3.48 2.82
CA LEU A 219 11.74 3.22 3.50
C LEU A 219 12.73 2.41 2.64
N ASN A 220 12.23 1.62 1.69
CA ASN A 220 13.05 0.86 0.75
C ASN A 220 13.72 1.72 -0.34
N SER A 221 13.38 3.01 -0.45
CA SER A 221 13.96 3.93 -1.44
C SER A 221 15.42 4.32 -1.16
N GLY A 222 15.91 4.06 0.06
CA GLY A 222 17.21 4.55 0.53
C GLY A 222 17.23 6.04 0.89
N TRP A 223 16.12 6.76 0.74
CA TRP A 223 16.09 8.22 0.97
C TRP A 223 16.15 8.64 2.43
N PHE A 224 15.83 7.71 3.34
CA PHE A 224 15.75 7.97 4.78
C PHE A 224 16.89 7.31 5.58
N MET A 225 17.93 6.77 4.91
CA MET A 225 18.99 5.99 5.57
C MET A 225 19.67 6.74 6.73
N ASP A 226 19.90 8.04 6.57
CA ASP A 226 20.49 8.93 7.59
C ASP A 226 19.48 9.35 8.69
N ARG A 227 18.19 9.07 8.49
CA ARG A 227 17.09 9.41 9.40
C ARG A 227 16.48 8.20 10.11
N PHE A 228 16.95 6.98 9.83
CA PHE A 228 16.40 5.74 10.38
C PHE A 228 16.31 5.72 11.90
N GLU A 229 17.32 6.20 12.62
CA GLU A 229 17.27 6.27 14.09
C GLU A 229 16.07 7.12 14.58
N SER A 230 15.83 8.27 13.93
CA SER A 230 14.70 9.15 14.27
C SER A 230 13.36 8.50 13.95
N ILE A 231 13.25 7.83 12.80
CA ILE A 231 12.03 7.13 12.38
C ILE A 231 11.72 5.97 13.32
N ILE A 232 12.73 5.15 13.66
CA ILE A 232 12.58 4.04 14.62
C ILE A 232 12.08 4.59 15.96
N LYS A 233 12.69 5.65 16.49
CA LYS A 233 12.25 6.27 17.75
C LYS A 233 10.78 6.70 17.69
N LYS A 234 10.36 7.36 16.59
CA LYS A 234 8.95 7.76 16.39
C LYS A 234 7.99 6.57 16.38
N LEU A 235 8.32 5.50 15.65
CA LEU A 235 7.50 4.29 15.59
C LEU A 235 7.40 3.60 16.96
N LEU A 236 8.51 3.53 17.70
CA LEU A 236 8.50 2.98 19.05
C LEU A 236 7.67 3.84 20.02
N ILE A 237 7.66 5.17 19.88
CA ILE A 237 6.81 6.06 20.69
C ILE A 237 5.31 5.87 20.36
N LEU A 238 4.99 5.52 19.12
CA LEU A 238 3.62 5.23 18.70
C LEU A 238 3.13 3.87 19.24
N TYR A 239 4.01 2.86 19.33
CA TYR A 239 3.65 1.49 19.72
C TYR A 239 2.74 1.34 20.97
N PRO A 240 2.99 2.02 22.11
CA PRO A 240 2.17 1.91 23.32
C PRO A 240 0.74 2.45 23.13
N GLN A 241 0.53 3.28 22.11
CA GLN A 241 -0.73 3.95 21.82
C GLN A 241 -1.65 3.12 20.93
N LEU A 242 -1.14 2.01 20.39
CA LEU A 242 -1.87 1.12 19.50
C LEU A 242 -2.61 0.06 20.32
N GLU A 243 -3.89 -0.15 20.01
CA GLU A 243 -4.69 -1.22 20.62
C GLU A 243 -4.73 -2.46 19.71
N ASN A 244 -4.82 -2.24 18.39
CA ASN A 244 -4.90 -3.31 17.41
C ASN A 244 -3.58 -4.06 17.20
N GLN A 245 -3.63 -5.39 17.40
CA GLN A 245 -2.46 -6.26 17.25
C GLN A 245 -1.90 -6.33 15.83
N ALA A 246 -2.75 -6.24 14.80
CA ALA A 246 -2.29 -6.22 13.40
C ALA A 246 -1.57 -4.89 13.07
N THR A 247 -1.99 -3.77 13.67
CA THR A 247 -1.29 -2.49 13.53
C THR A 247 0.05 -2.51 14.25
N LYS A 248 0.11 -3.07 15.47
CA LYS A 248 1.37 -3.32 16.19
C LYS A 248 2.32 -4.19 15.38
N GLN A 249 1.83 -5.30 14.84
CA GLN A 249 2.63 -6.20 14.01
C GLN A 249 3.16 -5.48 12.76
N ARG A 250 2.32 -4.70 12.06
CA ARG A 250 2.76 -3.92 10.89
C ARG A 250 3.87 -2.94 11.25
N LEU A 251 3.73 -2.24 12.37
CA LEU A 251 4.75 -1.30 12.87
C LEU A 251 6.06 -2.04 13.17
N MET A 252 6.00 -3.17 13.87
CA MET A 252 7.20 -3.93 14.22
C MET A 252 7.88 -4.56 13.01
N HIS A 253 7.12 -5.00 12.00
CA HIS A 253 7.69 -5.46 10.73
C HIS A 253 8.45 -4.34 10.02
N ILE A 254 7.89 -3.12 9.97
CA ILE A 254 8.58 -1.97 9.38
C ILE A 254 9.90 -1.68 10.11
N ILE A 255 9.89 -1.70 11.44
CA ILE A 255 11.13 -1.53 12.21
C ILE A 255 12.13 -2.64 11.88
N SER A 256 11.68 -3.89 11.77
CA SER A 256 12.53 -5.04 11.43
C SER A 256 13.17 -4.89 10.05
N ASP A 257 12.41 -4.40 9.07
CA ASP A 257 12.91 -4.13 7.73
C ASP A 257 14.04 -3.07 7.75
N ILE A 258 13.94 -2.08 8.65
CA ILE A 258 14.99 -1.06 8.84
C ILE A 258 16.20 -1.62 9.59
N THR A 259 15.99 -2.32 10.72
CA THR A 259 17.09 -2.77 11.60
C THR A 259 17.78 -4.03 11.10
N GLY A 260 17.13 -4.79 10.21
CA GLY A 260 17.56 -6.13 9.81
C GLY A 260 17.36 -7.17 10.92
N ASP A 261 16.64 -6.84 12.00
CA ASP A 261 16.33 -7.79 13.06
C ASP A 261 15.32 -8.83 12.59
N VAL A 262 15.46 -10.05 13.11
CA VAL A 262 14.48 -11.11 12.88
C VAL A 262 13.20 -10.77 13.65
N ALA A 263 12.06 -10.79 12.96
CA ALA A 263 10.76 -10.62 13.58
C ALA A 263 10.55 -11.66 14.70
N ASP A 264 10.17 -11.20 15.89
CA ASP A 264 9.73 -12.08 16.98
C ASP A 264 8.22 -12.31 16.82
N GLU A 265 7.74 -13.49 17.23
CA GLU A 265 6.30 -13.76 17.24
C GLU A 265 5.58 -12.89 18.27
N ASP A 266 6.30 -12.41 19.29
CA ASP A 266 5.80 -11.54 20.36
C ASP A 266 6.22 -10.09 20.11
N ASN A 267 5.28 -9.27 19.63
CA ASN A 267 5.49 -7.85 19.35
C ASN A 267 6.02 -7.09 20.59
N ASP A 268 5.56 -7.42 21.80
CA ASP A 268 5.97 -6.71 23.03
C ASP A 268 7.42 -7.05 23.40
N ARG A 269 7.82 -8.31 23.20
CA ARG A 269 9.22 -8.71 23.37
C ARG A 269 10.11 -8.02 22.34
N GLN A 270 9.68 -7.98 21.08
CA GLN A 270 10.44 -7.34 20.02
C GLN A 270 10.59 -5.84 20.27
N PHE A 271 9.48 -5.15 20.57
CA PHE A 271 9.46 -3.76 21.00
C PHE A 271 10.46 -3.54 22.13
N ALA A 272 10.39 -4.37 23.19
CA ALA A 272 11.26 -4.19 24.34
C ALA A 272 12.74 -4.34 24.03
N ASN A 273 13.11 -5.23 23.11
CA ASN A 273 14.49 -5.42 22.70
C ASN A 273 15.04 -4.23 21.90
N ILE A 274 14.23 -3.66 21.01
CA ILE A 274 14.64 -2.53 20.15
C ILE A 274 14.57 -1.20 20.92
N ALA A 275 13.57 -1.01 21.78
CA ALA A 275 13.46 0.17 22.64
C ALA A 275 14.66 0.29 23.59
N GLN A 276 15.16 -0.82 24.15
CA GLN A 276 16.40 -0.80 24.94
C GLN A 276 17.60 -0.31 24.13
N LEU A 277 17.76 -0.78 22.88
CA LEU A 277 18.84 -0.35 21.99
C LEU A 277 18.72 1.14 21.64
N THR A 278 17.50 1.60 21.37
CA THR A 278 17.20 3.00 21.09
C THR A 278 17.58 3.87 22.29
N LEU A 279 17.15 3.51 23.50
CA LEU A 279 17.44 4.25 24.73
C LEU A 279 18.94 4.34 25.04
N ILE A 280 19.72 3.31 24.74
CA ILE A 280 21.19 3.33 24.96
C ILE A 280 21.85 4.47 24.17
N GLY A 281 21.33 4.82 22.99
CA GLY A 281 21.81 5.95 22.18
C GLY A 281 21.38 7.33 22.69
N GLU A 282 20.37 7.39 23.57
CA GLU A 282 19.77 8.65 24.03
C GLU A 282 20.58 9.30 25.15
N LYS A 283 20.91 10.58 24.97
CA LYS A 283 21.58 11.37 26.00
C LYS A 283 20.60 12.14 26.88
N ALA A 284 19.49 12.60 26.30
CA ALA A 284 18.50 13.44 26.96
C ALA A 284 17.28 12.64 27.39
N LEU A 285 16.72 13.00 28.54
CA LEU A 285 15.44 12.48 29.04
C LEU A 285 14.26 13.33 28.52
N ASP A 286 14.13 13.39 27.19
CA ASP A 286 12.97 13.99 26.53
C ASP A 286 11.70 13.14 26.73
N ASP A 287 10.54 13.69 26.35
CA ASP A 287 9.24 13.03 26.54
C ASP A 287 9.14 11.69 25.80
N GLY A 288 9.82 11.57 24.65
CA GLY A 288 9.89 10.32 23.89
C GLY A 288 10.69 9.25 24.62
N THR A 289 11.88 9.60 25.12
CA THR A 289 12.74 8.74 25.95
C THR A 289 11.98 8.25 27.18
N LEU A 290 11.23 9.14 27.85
CA LEU A 290 10.44 8.78 29.03
C LEU A 290 9.26 7.87 28.67
N THR A 291 8.61 8.08 27.52
CA THR A 291 7.52 7.23 27.03
C THR A 291 7.99 5.81 26.76
N LEU A 292 9.14 5.64 26.11
CA LEU A 292 9.74 4.32 25.87
C LEU A 292 10.10 3.62 27.19
N LEU A 293 10.65 4.37 28.15
CA LEU A 293 11.04 3.82 29.44
C LEU A 293 9.82 3.40 30.28
N ASP A 294 8.74 4.16 30.26
CA ASP A 294 7.49 3.82 30.94
C ASP A 294 6.85 2.58 30.33
N GLU A 295 6.85 2.42 29.01
CA GLU A 295 6.32 1.21 28.38
C GLU A 295 7.18 -0.02 28.71
N LEU A 296 8.51 0.09 28.66
CA LEU A 296 9.39 -0.99 29.09
C LEU A 296 9.12 -1.40 30.55
N LYS A 297 8.89 -0.42 31.43
CA LYS A 297 8.55 -0.65 32.84
C LYS A 297 7.23 -1.42 32.95
N LYS A 298 6.17 -0.99 32.25
CA LYS A 298 4.86 -1.67 32.24
C LYS A 298 4.99 -3.11 31.77
N LEU A 299 5.61 -3.34 30.62
CA LEU A 299 5.82 -4.67 30.07
C LEU A 299 6.60 -5.58 31.04
N LYS A 300 7.65 -5.05 31.67
CA LYS A 300 8.48 -5.79 32.61
C LYS A 300 7.76 -6.12 33.92
N LEU A 301 6.91 -5.22 34.41
CA LEU A 301 6.08 -5.44 35.61
C LEU A 301 4.97 -6.47 35.34
N ASN A 302 4.34 -6.39 34.16
CA ASN A 302 3.30 -7.32 33.74
C ASN A 302 3.85 -8.74 33.56
N ASN A 303 5.01 -8.87 32.89
CA ASN A 303 5.67 -10.15 32.70
C ASN A 303 7.19 -10.01 32.83
N ARG A 304 7.72 -10.34 34.02
CA ARG A 304 9.16 -10.28 34.30
C ARG A 304 10.03 -11.14 33.37
N LYS A 305 9.46 -12.20 32.77
CA LYS A 305 10.17 -13.11 31.86
C LYS A 305 10.06 -12.73 30.40
N LEU A 306 9.25 -11.72 30.05
CA LEU A 306 8.98 -11.31 28.67
C LEU A 306 10.27 -11.02 27.89
N PHE A 307 11.16 -10.24 28.49
CA PHE A 307 12.47 -9.90 27.94
C PHE A 307 13.51 -9.77 29.05
N LYS A 308 14.80 -9.92 28.71
CA LYS A 308 15.92 -9.67 29.62
C LYS A 308 16.44 -8.25 29.43
N ALA A 309 16.70 -7.54 30.53
CA ALA A 309 17.36 -6.24 30.46
C ALA A 309 18.81 -6.43 29.99
N ARG A 310 19.19 -5.69 28.94
CA ARG A 310 20.56 -5.66 28.39
C ARG A 310 21.51 -5.01 29.40
N SER A 311 22.75 -5.48 29.46
CA SER A 311 23.76 -4.93 30.39
C SER A 311 24.04 -3.45 30.07
N GLU A 312 24.13 -3.14 28.79
CA GLU A 312 24.35 -1.80 28.23
C GLU A 312 23.20 -0.85 28.57
N PHE A 313 21.96 -1.35 28.56
CA PHE A 313 20.79 -0.58 28.99
C PHE A 313 20.82 -0.30 30.51
N LEU A 314 21.26 -1.26 31.32
CA LEU A 314 21.42 -1.06 32.76
C LEU A 314 22.56 -0.08 33.09
N GLU A 315 23.62 -0.07 32.29
CA GLU A 315 24.69 0.91 32.37
C GLU A 315 24.21 2.31 31.97
N TRP A 316 23.42 2.40 30.90
CA TRP A 316 22.75 3.65 30.52
C TRP A 316 21.87 4.20 31.65
N LEU A 317 21.05 3.36 32.30
CA LEU A 317 20.26 3.78 33.47
C LEU A 317 21.13 4.34 34.60
N ASN A 318 22.29 3.73 34.87
CA ASN A 318 23.22 4.23 35.88
C ASN A 318 23.77 5.62 35.51
N LEU A 319 24.11 5.84 34.23
CA LEU A 319 24.59 7.14 33.76
C LEU A 319 23.52 8.22 33.91
N GLN A 320 22.28 7.92 33.56
CA GLN A 320 21.14 8.83 33.75
C GLN A 320 20.92 9.15 35.24
N MET A 321 21.03 8.14 36.12
CA MET A 321 20.94 8.36 37.57
C MET A 321 22.02 9.30 38.11
N GLU A 322 23.27 9.14 37.70
CA GLU A 322 24.35 10.04 38.16
C GLU A 322 24.15 11.48 37.64
N ALA A 323 23.65 11.65 36.41
CA ALA A 323 23.28 12.96 35.88
C ALA A 323 22.13 13.61 36.69
N LEU A 324 21.06 12.86 36.96
CA LEU A 324 19.91 13.32 37.77
C LEU A 324 20.34 13.68 39.20
N LYS A 325 21.23 12.87 39.80
CA LYS A 325 21.81 13.13 41.13
C LYS A 325 22.63 14.41 41.15
N ALA A 326 23.48 14.64 40.14
CA ALA A 326 24.24 15.87 40.02
C ALA A 326 23.32 17.10 39.87
N ALA A 327 22.22 16.96 39.13
CA ALA A 327 21.21 17.99 38.94
C ALA A 327 20.25 18.17 40.15
N LYS A 328 20.27 17.27 41.14
CA LYS A 328 19.30 17.18 42.24
C LYS A 328 17.85 17.08 41.72
N ASP A 329 17.66 16.35 40.63
CA ASP A 329 16.36 16.18 39.99
C ASP A 329 15.50 15.15 40.75
N PRO A 330 14.21 15.44 41.04
CA PRO A 330 13.31 14.52 41.74
C PRO A 330 13.07 13.19 41.02
N LYS A 331 13.30 13.10 39.69
CA LYS A 331 13.20 11.85 38.92
C LYS A 331 14.23 10.81 39.33
N LEU A 332 15.26 11.17 40.11
CA LEU A 332 16.29 10.24 40.59
C LEU A 332 15.69 9.02 41.30
N GLU A 333 14.67 9.20 42.13
CA GLU A 333 14.05 8.09 42.89
C GLU A 333 13.30 7.13 41.96
N GLU A 334 12.63 7.64 40.93
CA GLU A 334 12.02 6.79 39.91
C GLU A 334 13.08 5.95 39.18
N PHE A 335 14.21 6.57 38.80
CA PHE A 335 15.27 5.84 38.11
C PHE A 335 15.96 4.79 39.00
N ARG A 336 16.10 5.04 40.31
CA ARG A 336 16.54 4.02 41.28
C ARG A 336 15.59 2.83 41.30
N PHE A 337 14.29 3.09 41.39
CA PHE A 337 13.26 2.04 41.34
C PHE A 337 13.36 1.22 40.05
N LEU A 338 13.44 1.88 38.89
CA LEU A 338 13.59 1.22 37.59
C LEU A 338 14.85 0.32 37.56
N ARG A 339 15.99 0.87 37.99
CA ARG A 339 17.28 0.18 37.91
C ARG A 339 17.36 -1.06 38.78
N HIS A 340 16.77 -1.04 39.97
CA HIS A 340 16.98 -2.08 40.96
C HIS A 340 15.79 -3.03 41.12
N GLU A 341 14.56 -2.51 41.04
CA GLU A 341 13.34 -3.28 41.32
C GLU A 341 12.65 -3.80 40.05
N VAL A 342 12.74 -3.06 38.95
CA VAL A 342 12.09 -3.40 37.67
C VAL A 342 13.01 -4.19 36.77
N PHE A 343 14.15 -3.59 36.39
CA PHE A 343 15.07 -4.17 35.40
C PHE A 343 16.26 -4.91 36.02
N GLY A 344 16.65 -4.54 37.24
CA GLY A 344 17.77 -5.13 37.95
C GLY A 344 17.43 -6.36 38.78
N ASN A 345 18.40 -6.79 39.59
CA ASN A 345 18.20 -7.80 40.61
C ASN A 345 17.79 -7.10 41.92
N PRO A 346 16.59 -7.34 42.47
CA PRO A 346 16.14 -6.73 43.73
C PRO A 346 17.06 -6.99 44.91
N LYS A 347 17.84 -8.09 44.87
CA LYS A 347 18.82 -8.41 45.93
C LYS A 347 20.09 -7.57 45.88
N ALA A 348 20.35 -6.84 44.79
CA ALA A 348 21.52 -5.97 44.68
C ALA A 348 21.37 -4.70 45.54
N MET A 349 20.15 -4.17 45.70
CA MET A 349 19.82 -3.03 46.60
C MET A 349 20.20 -3.28 48.06
N ARG A 350 20.12 -4.53 48.53
CA ARG A 350 20.44 -4.85 49.92
C ARG A 350 21.93 -4.64 50.24
N LYS A 351 22.82 -4.77 49.27
CA LYS A 351 24.26 -4.57 49.48
C LYS A 351 24.67 -3.10 49.50
N SER A 352 23.98 -2.21 48.77
CA SER A 352 24.34 -0.79 48.71
C SER A 352 23.91 0.00 49.94
N TYR A 353 22.93 -0.49 50.71
CA TYR A 353 22.54 0.11 52.00
C TYR A 353 23.35 -0.42 53.18
N ASP A 354 24.03 -1.56 53.05
CA ASP A 354 24.94 -2.09 54.07
C ASP A 354 26.34 -1.43 54.03
N GLU A 355 26.60 -0.54 53.04
CA GLU A 355 27.87 0.18 52.86
C GLU A 355 27.76 1.71 53.12
N LEU A 356 26.63 2.17 53.68
CA LEU A 356 26.43 3.52 54.24
C LEU A 356 26.33 3.45 55.77
#